data_AF-A0A7S0HL88-F1
#
_entry.id   AF-A0A7S0HL88-F1
#
_cell.length_a   1.000
_cell.length_b   1.000
_cell.length_c   1.000
_cell.angle_alpha   90.00
_cell.angle_beta   90.00
_cell.angle_gamma   90.00
#
_symmetry.space_group_name_H-M   'P 1'
#
loop_
_entity.id
_entity.type
_entity.pdbx_description
1 polymer ?
#
loop_
_entity_poly.entity_id
_entity_poly.type
_entity_poly.pdbx_seq_one_letter_code
_entity_poly.pdbx_strand_id
1 'polypeptide(L)'
;ERAVDQAIEVVGRARSDMLTHTLIDFLMGETDGVPKDPNYIFRLYMALGNYPQAAKTAIIIARQEQELGNYRVAHQILLDTHRELSLQKIRVPQELAHSLMLLHSYVLVKVLVKLGDHL
;
A
#
# COMPACT_ATOMS: atom_id res chain seq x y z
N GLU A 1 -10.78 15.30 3.10
CA GLU A 1 -9.70 14.52 2.44
C GLU A 1 -8.55 15.38 1.90
N ARG A 2 -8.79 16.47 1.14
CA ARG A 2 -7.72 17.34 0.60
C ARG A 2 -6.68 17.86 1.61
N ALA A 3 -7.09 18.12 2.86
CA ALA A 3 -6.19 18.61 3.90
C ALA A 3 -5.12 17.57 4.32
N VAL A 4 -5.47 16.28 4.31
CA VAL A 4 -4.53 15.21 4.69
C VAL A 4 -3.47 15.03 3.60
N ASP A 5 -3.87 15.08 2.33
CA ASP A 5 -2.95 15.01 1.20
C ASP A 5 -1.94 16.16 1.20
N GLN A 6 -2.40 17.38 1.48
CA GLN A 6 -1.51 18.55 1.64
C GLN A 6 -0.58 18.39 2.84
N ALA A 7 -1.07 17.85 3.96
CA ALA A 7 -0.23 17.57 5.12
C ALA A 7 0.87 16.56 4.78
N ILE A 8 0.55 15.47 4.07
CA ILE A 8 1.53 14.48 3.61
C ILE A 8 2.59 15.14 2.73
N GLU A 9 2.20 16.00 1.79
CA GLU A 9 3.14 16.69 0.92
C GLU A 9 4.07 17.63 1.71
N VAL A 10 3.51 18.42 2.64
CA VAL A 10 4.28 19.34 3.48
C VAL A 10 5.25 18.56 4.37
N VAL A 11 4.79 17.49 5.03
CA VAL A 11 5.64 16.66 5.90
C VAL A 11 6.73 15.94 5.10
N GLY A 12 6.38 15.38 3.94
CA GLY A 12 7.34 14.72 3.05
C GLY A 12 8.43 15.66 2.54
N ARG A 13 8.11 16.93 2.28
CA ARG A 13 9.07 17.97 1.88
C ARG A 13 9.89 18.49 3.06
N ALA A 14 9.24 18.74 4.20
CA ALA A 14 9.88 19.28 5.39
C ALA A 14 10.86 18.29 6.03
N ARG A 15 10.59 16.97 5.91
CA ARG A 15 11.38 15.88 6.51
C ARG A 15 11.68 16.11 8.00
N SER A 16 10.72 16.71 8.71
CA SER A 16 10.81 16.95 10.14
C SER A 16 10.29 15.71 10.88
N ASP A 17 11.11 15.14 11.76
CA ASP A 17 10.73 13.98 12.57
C ASP A 17 9.52 14.29 13.44
N MET A 18 9.48 15.48 14.05
CA MET A 18 8.36 15.92 14.88
C MET A 18 7.05 15.94 14.07
N LEU A 19 7.05 16.58 12.89
CA LEU A 19 5.84 16.65 12.05
C LEU A 19 5.42 15.28 11.51
N THR A 20 6.41 14.41 11.24
CA THR A 20 6.17 13.04 10.80
C THR A 20 5.47 12.23 11.89
N HIS A 21 5.98 12.29 13.12
CA HIS A 21 5.36 11.62 14.27
C HIS A 21 3.94 12.15 14.50
N THR A 22 3.75 13.46 14.56
CA THR A 22 2.42 14.06 14.75
C THR A 22 1.42 13.61 13.67
N LEU A 23 1.85 13.54 12.41
CA LEU A 23 0.97 13.08 11.34
C LEU A 23 0.69 11.58 11.42
N ILE A 24 1.67 10.75 11.80
CA ILE A 24 1.46 9.32 12.03
C ILE A 24 0.45 9.09 13.15
N ASP A 25 0.62 9.76 14.30
CA ASP A 25 -0.28 9.63 15.46
C ASP A 25 -1.73 9.98 15.07
N PHE A 26 -1.90 11.05 14.28
CA PHE A 26 -3.22 11.42 13.74
C PHE A 26 -3.79 10.36 12.78
N LEU A 27 -2.97 9.81 11.87
CA LEU A 27 -3.41 8.79 10.92
C LEU A 27 -3.75 7.46 11.60
N MET A 28 -3.06 7.12 12.68
CA MET A 28 -3.30 5.92 13.49
C MET A 28 -4.47 6.09 14.47
N GLY A 29 -5.01 7.30 14.60
CA GLY A 29 -6.12 7.59 15.52
C GLY A 29 -5.70 7.75 16.98
N GLU A 30 -4.41 7.96 17.26
CA GLU A 30 -3.93 8.18 18.63
C GLU A 30 -4.39 9.53 19.19
N THR A 31 -4.70 10.50 18.31
CA THR A 31 -5.18 11.83 18.70
C THR A 31 -6.69 11.92 18.87
N ASP A 32 -7.47 11.16 18.11
CA ASP A 32 -8.94 11.30 18.03
C ASP A 32 -9.71 9.97 18.21
N GLY A 33 -9.00 8.87 18.46
CA GLY A 33 -9.54 7.54 18.66
C GLY A 33 -10.00 6.83 17.39
N VAL A 34 -9.87 7.46 16.21
CA VAL A 34 -10.38 6.91 14.94
C VAL A 34 -9.26 6.79 13.92
N PRO A 35 -8.73 5.56 13.68
CA PRO A 35 -7.76 5.31 12.63
C PRO A 35 -8.27 5.77 11.27
N LYS A 36 -7.41 6.44 10.50
CA LYS A 36 -7.72 6.90 9.14
C LYS A 36 -7.48 5.78 8.14
N ASP A 37 -7.87 6.04 6.89
CA ASP A 37 -7.63 5.12 5.78
C ASP A 37 -6.12 4.81 5.67
N PRO A 38 -5.71 3.53 5.68
CA PRO A 38 -4.30 3.15 5.59
C PRO A 38 -3.61 3.62 4.29
N ASN A 39 -4.35 3.99 3.25
CA ASN A 39 -3.80 4.62 2.05
C ASN A 39 -3.06 5.93 2.37
N TYR A 40 -3.49 6.69 3.39
CA TYR A 40 -2.81 7.92 3.78
C TYR A 40 -1.43 7.65 4.39
N ILE A 41 -1.33 6.68 5.31
CA ILE A 41 -0.04 6.36 5.95
C ILE A 41 0.91 5.67 4.96
N PHE A 42 0.38 4.88 4.02
CA PHE A 42 1.15 4.36 2.89
C PHE A 42 1.77 5.49 2.06
N ARG A 43 0.96 6.47 1.63
CA ARG A 43 1.44 7.63 0.86
C ARG A 43 2.46 8.46 1.63
N LEU A 44 2.29 8.61 2.94
CA LEU A 44 3.27 9.28 3.80
C LEU A 44 4.62 8.56 3.81
N TYR A 45 4.63 7.23 4.02
CA TYR A 45 5.87 6.46 4.01
C TYR A 45 6.57 6.49 2.65
N MET A 46 5.81 6.47 1.55
CA MET A 46 6.34 6.64 0.20
C MET A 46 6.98 8.02 0.02
N ALA A 47 6.32 9.10 0.44
CA ALA A 47 6.85 10.46 0.35
C ALA A 47 8.12 10.67 1.20
N LEU A 48 8.23 9.98 2.33
CA LEU A 48 9.42 10.00 3.20
C LEU A 48 10.55 9.08 2.70
N GLY A 49 10.31 8.24 1.68
CA GLY A 49 11.25 7.21 1.25
C GLY A 49 11.40 6.07 2.27
N ASN A 50 10.47 5.92 3.21
CA ASN A 50 10.44 4.83 4.17
C ASN A 50 9.77 3.59 3.56
N TYR A 51 10.41 3.08 2.52
CA TYR A 51 9.91 1.96 1.72
C TYR A 51 9.66 0.66 2.52
N PRO A 52 10.47 0.30 3.54
CA PRO A 52 10.18 -0.89 4.35
C PRO A 52 8.83 -0.82 5.08
N GLN A 53 8.46 0.35 5.62
CA GLN A 53 7.16 0.53 6.27
C GLN A 53 6.04 0.63 5.23
N ALA A 54 6.27 1.35 4.12
CA ALA A 54 5.32 1.40 3.00
C ALA A 54 4.97 -0.02 2.49
N ALA A 55 5.95 -0.91 2.36
CA ALA A 55 5.73 -2.28 1.92
C ALA A 55 4.84 -3.07 2.89
N LYS A 56 5.03 -2.93 4.20
CA LYS A 56 4.18 -3.58 5.22
C LYS A 56 2.75 -3.05 5.14
N THR A 57 2.58 -1.74 5.03
CA THR A 57 1.25 -1.13 4.89
C THR A 57 0.56 -1.58 3.59
N ALA A 58 1.29 -1.68 2.48
CA ALA A 58 0.76 -2.16 1.21
C ALA A 58 0.20 -3.59 1.30
N ILE A 59 0.88 -4.48 2.04
CA ILE A 59 0.39 -5.85 2.29
C ILE A 59 -0.93 -5.82 3.08
N ILE A 60 -1.02 -4.97 4.10
CA ILE A 60 -2.24 -4.81 4.91
C ILE A 60 -3.41 -4.31 4.05
N ILE A 61 -3.19 -3.24 3.26
CA ILE A 61 -4.22 -2.68 2.37
C ILE A 61 -4.67 -3.74 1.36
N ALA A 62 -3.72 -4.41 0.71
CA ALA A 62 -4.04 -5.43 -0.29
C ALA A 62 -4.85 -6.59 0.30
N ARG A 63 -4.54 -7.01 1.54
CA ARG A 63 -5.31 -8.02 2.25
C ARG A 63 -6.73 -7.56 2.54
N GLN A 64 -6.92 -6.33 3.01
CA GLN A 64 -8.24 -5.76 3.27
C GLN A 64 -9.07 -5.69 1.98
N GLU A 65 -8.48 -5.21 0.88
CA GLU A 65 -9.13 -5.19 -0.43
C GLU A 65 -9.49 -6.61 -0.91
N GLN A 66 -8.62 -7.59 -0.67
CA GLN A 66 -8.91 -8.98 -0.97
C GLN A 66 -10.10 -9.52 -0.16
N GLU A 67 -10.18 -9.20 1.14
CA GLU A 67 -11.30 -9.59 2.02
C GLU A 67 -12.63 -8.94 1.60
N LEU A 68 -12.58 -7.74 1.01
CA LEU A 68 -13.73 -7.08 0.39
C LEU A 68 -14.08 -7.63 -1.02
N GLY A 69 -13.28 -8.55 -1.56
CA GLY A 69 -13.47 -9.12 -2.90
C GLY A 69 -12.88 -8.30 -4.05
N ASN A 70 -12.16 -7.22 -3.74
CA ASN A 70 -11.51 -6.33 -4.71
C ASN A 70 -10.15 -6.86 -5.17
N TYR A 71 -10.09 -8.11 -5.63
CA TYR A 71 -8.83 -8.80 -5.98
C TYR A 71 -7.95 -8.06 -7.00
N ARG A 72 -8.54 -7.32 -7.94
CA ARG A 72 -7.79 -6.51 -8.92
C ARG A 72 -7.09 -5.32 -8.27
N VAL A 73 -7.75 -4.67 -7.31
CA VAL A 73 -7.19 -3.52 -6.59
C VAL A 73 -6.06 -4.00 -5.68
N ALA A 74 -6.31 -5.08 -4.93
CA ALA A 74 -5.29 -5.73 -4.11
C ALA A 74 -4.05 -6.13 -4.94
N HIS A 75 -4.25 -6.75 -6.11
CA HIS A 75 -3.16 -7.10 -7.03
C HIS A 75 -2.39 -5.87 -7.50
N GLN A 76 -3.08 -4.81 -7.92
CA GLN A 76 -2.46 -3.59 -8.43
C GLN A 76 -1.60 -2.91 -7.36
N ILE A 77 -2.09 -2.79 -6.12
CA ILE A 77 -1.35 -2.21 -5.00
C ILE A 77 -0.04 -2.95 -4.74
N LEU A 78 -0.08 -4.29 -4.70
CA LEU A 78 1.11 -5.10 -4.50
C LEU A 78 2.09 -4.99 -5.68
N LEU A 79 1.58 -4.93 -6.92
CA LEU A 79 2.40 -4.82 -8.12
C LEU A 79 3.12 -3.47 -8.18
N ASP A 80 2.41 -2.37 -7.92
CA ASP A 80 3.00 -1.03 -7.92
C ASP A 80 4.03 -0.89 -6.80
N THR A 81 3.72 -1.41 -5.61
CA THR A 81 4.69 -1.44 -4.50
C THR A 81 5.92 -2.27 -4.84
N HIS A 82 5.75 -3.46 -5.44
CA HIS A 82 6.87 -4.29 -5.90
C HIS A 82 7.77 -3.55 -6.90
N ARG A 83 7.16 -2.86 -7.87
CA ARG A 83 7.89 -2.07 -8.88
C ARG A 83 8.67 -0.94 -8.24
N GLU A 84 8.06 -0.18 -7.33
CA GLU A 84 8.75 0.91 -6.64
C GLU A 84 9.96 0.38 -5.85
N LEU A 85 9.77 -0.67 -5.04
CA LEU A 85 10.89 -1.28 -4.29
C LEU A 85 12.02 -1.74 -5.21
N SER A 86 11.68 -2.33 -6.36
CA SER A 86 12.66 -2.78 -7.34
C SER A 86 13.42 -1.61 -7.97
N LEU A 87 12.72 -0.51 -8.32
CA LEU A 87 13.33 0.72 -8.85
C LEU A 87 14.33 1.33 -7.87
N GLN A 88 13.97 1.33 -6.58
CA GLN A 88 14.81 1.84 -5.49
C GLN A 88 15.92 0.85 -5.07
N LYS A 89 16.04 -0.31 -5.74
CA LYS A 89 16.99 -1.40 -5.42
C LYS A 89 16.84 -1.94 -4.00
N ILE A 90 15.63 -1.86 -3.45
CA ILE A 90 15.29 -2.38 -2.13
C ILE A 90 14.81 -3.82 -2.28
N ARG A 91 15.29 -4.70 -1.39
CA ARG A 91 14.84 -6.09 -1.38
C ARG A 91 13.34 -6.14 -1.10
N VAL A 92 12.59 -6.70 -2.05
CA VAL A 92 11.16 -6.93 -1.90
C VAL A 92 10.91 -7.95 -0.78
N PRO A 93 10.04 -7.66 0.19
CA PRO A 93 9.64 -8.64 1.20
C PRO A 93 9.04 -9.90 0.56
N GLN A 94 9.42 -11.07 1.06
CA GLN A 94 8.94 -12.36 0.52
C GLN A 94 7.42 -12.48 0.61
N GLU A 95 6.81 -11.98 1.68
CA GLU A 95 5.37 -11.97 1.89
C GLU A 95 4.63 -11.14 0.82
N LEU A 96 5.18 -9.97 0.45
CA LEU A 96 4.65 -9.13 -0.62
C LEU A 96 4.67 -9.87 -1.95
N ALA A 97 5.81 -10.47 -2.29
CA ALA A 97 5.99 -11.22 -3.53
C ALA A 97 5.06 -12.45 -3.60
N HIS A 98 4.93 -13.19 -2.49
CA HIS A 98 4.04 -14.34 -2.41
C HIS A 98 2.57 -13.94 -2.61
N SER A 99 2.12 -12.92 -1.88
CA SER A 99 0.75 -12.39 -1.98
C SER A 99 0.44 -11.88 -3.39
N LEU A 100 1.40 -11.19 -4.01
CA LEU A 100 1.30 -10.74 -5.40
C LEU A 100 1.12 -11.91 -6.36
N MET A 101 1.94 -12.97 -6.22
CA MET A 101 1.86 -14.14 -7.09
C MET A 101 0.54 -14.89 -6.95
N LEU A 102 0.01 -15.03 -5.74
CA LEU A 102 -1.30 -15.65 -5.49
C LEU A 102 -2.44 -14.86 -6.15
N LEU A 103 -2.44 -13.54 -6.02
CA LEU A 103 -3.45 -12.71 -6.68
C LEU A 103 -3.26 -12.69 -8.20
N HIS A 104 -2.02 -12.73 -8.67
CA HIS A 104 -1.72 -12.75 -10.10
C HIS A 104 -2.27 -14.01 -10.78
N SER A 105 -2.05 -15.19 -10.19
CA SER A 105 -2.59 -16.44 -10.74
C SER A 105 -4.11 -16.44 -10.73
N TYR A 106 -4.74 -15.95 -9.66
CA TYR A 106 -6.20 -15.82 -9.59
C TYR A 106 -6.77 -14.89 -10.68
N VAL A 107 -6.14 -13.72 -10.89
CA VAL A 107 -6.59 -12.76 -11.92
C VAL A 107 -6.47 -13.36 -13.32
N LEU A 108 -5.37 -14.07 -13.62
CA LEU A 108 -5.17 -14.73 -14.90
C LEU A 108 -6.21 -15.83 -15.14
N VAL A 109 -6.43 -16.73 -14.18
CA VAL A 109 -7.42 -17.81 -14.30
C VAL A 109 -8.81 -17.23 -14.53
N LYS A 110 -9.18 -16.14 -13.85
CA LYS A 110 -10.47 -15.47 -14.04
C LYS A 110 -10.64 -14.92 -15.46
N VAL A 111 -9.57 -14.47 -16.10
CA VAL A 111 -9.58 -14.05 -17.52
C VAL A 111 -9.72 -15.26 -18.43
N LEU A 112 -8.94 -16.32 -18.20
CA LEU A 112 -8.96 -17.56 -18.98
C LEU A 112 -10.32 -18.26 -18.96
N VAL A 113 -10.94 -18.38 -17.78
CA VAL A 113 -12.30 -18.92 -17.62
C VAL A 113 -13.32 -18.11 -18.42
N LYS A 114 -13.21 -16.78 -18.43
CA LYS A 114 -14.10 -15.92 -19.22
C LYS A 114 -13.91 -16.09 -20.74
N LEU A 115 -12.70 -16.44 -21.17
CA LEU A 115 -12.37 -16.71 -22.56
C LEU A 115 -12.69 -18.15 -22.98
N GLY A 116 -13.12 -19.01 -22.04
CA GLY A 116 -13.33 -20.44 -22.27
C GLY A 116 -12.04 -21.26 -22.30
N ASP A 117 -10.88 -20.63 -22.14
CA ASP A 117 -9.54 -21.22 -22.29
C ASP A 117 -8.96 -21.64 -20.92
N HIS A 118 -9.72 -22.46 -20.19
CA HIS A 118 -9.42 -22.85 -18.80
C HIS A 118 -9.08 -24.34 -18.65
N LEU A 119 -8.90 -25.04 -19.78
CA LEU A 119 -8.60 -26.47 -19.89
C LEU A 119 -7.14 -26.69 -20.30
#